data_AF-A0A1F2W8F0-F1
#
_entry.id   AF-A0A1F2W8F0-F1
#
_cell.length_a   1.000
_cell.length_b   1.000
_cell.length_c   1.000
_cell.angle_alpha   90.00
_cell.angle_beta   90.00
_cell.angle_gamma   90.00
#
_symmetry.space_group_name_H-M   'P 1'
#
loop_
_entity.id
_entity.type
_entity.pdbx_description
1 polymer ?
#
loop_
_entity_poly.entity_id
_entity_poly.type
_entity_poly.pdbx_seq_one_letter_code
_entity_poly.pdbx_strand_id
1 'polypeptide(L)'
;MATVADLEAALRGVVDPELGADVVALGMVQGLDLADGRAVVRLALTMAACPLRRQIEDDVVRRLTALPGVTSVEVAVSAMTPEQRSNLMATARRKARERAGATMVSPLTRVIAVGSGKGGVGKSTLSANLAVALALSGRRIGLLDADIWGFSAPRLLGVIGTRLAAGPDGKIIPIETAGLQLVSTGLLLDDEDRALMWRGLMLSKALEQFLRDVAWDPALDYLILDLPPGTGDVQLALARLLPQAEMVVVT
;
A
#
# COMPACT_ATOMS: atom_id res chain seq x y z
N MET A 1 29.72 17.80 25.09
CA MET A 1 28.80 18.69 24.37
C MET A 1 28.18 17.88 23.24
N ALA A 2 26.88 18.04 22.99
CA ALA A 2 26.20 17.43 21.86
C ALA A 2 26.83 17.87 20.53
N THR A 3 26.68 17.03 19.51
CA THR A 3 27.12 17.25 18.14
C THR A 3 25.92 17.25 17.19
N VAL A 4 26.12 17.68 15.93
CA VAL A 4 25.08 17.59 14.89
C VAL A 4 24.65 16.13 14.66
N ALA A 5 25.57 15.17 14.79
CA ALA A 5 25.24 13.74 14.70
C ALA A 5 24.34 13.28 15.86
N ASP A 6 24.51 13.83 17.06
CA ASP A 6 23.64 13.54 18.21
C ASP A 6 22.23 14.12 18.00
N LEU A 7 22.12 15.30 17.37
CA LEU A 7 20.82 15.86 16.98
C LEU A 7 20.11 14.93 16.00
N GLU A 8 20.78 14.49 14.93
CA GLU A 8 20.19 13.60 13.94
C GLU A 8 19.74 12.27 14.58
N ALA A 9 20.58 11.68 15.44
CA ALA A 9 20.26 10.45 16.16
C ALA A 9 19.03 10.61 17.06
N ALA A 10 18.91 11.72 17.79
CA ALA A 10 17.76 12.01 18.63
C ALA A 10 16.47 12.17 17.80
N LEU A 11 16.56 12.79 16.62
CA LEU A 11 15.43 13.02 15.72
C LEU A 11 14.88 11.73 15.09
N ARG A 12 15.67 10.65 15.00
CA ARG A 12 15.15 9.33 14.59
C ARG A 12 14.10 8.76 15.55
N GLY A 13 13.95 9.34 16.75
CA GLY A 13 12.87 9.00 17.68
C GLY A 13 11.59 9.81 17.49
N VAL A 14 11.58 10.84 16.64
CA VAL A 14 10.38 11.63 16.34
C VAL A 14 9.62 10.95 15.21
N VAL A 15 8.44 10.44 15.50
CA VAL A 15 7.60 9.69 14.55
C VAL A 15 6.52 10.60 14.00
N ASP A 16 6.37 10.62 12.67
CA ASP A 16 5.21 11.22 12.04
C ASP A 16 3.98 10.34 12.34
N PRO A 17 2.96 10.87 13.05
CA PRO A 17 1.79 10.10 13.46
C PRO A 17 0.89 9.64 12.31
N GLU A 18 0.92 10.29 11.15
CA GLU A 18 0.13 9.89 9.97
C GLU A 18 0.84 8.79 9.17
N LEU A 19 2.16 8.90 9.03
CA LEU A 19 2.98 7.99 8.23
C LEU A 19 3.60 6.84 9.05
N GLY A 20 3.57 6.95 10.38
CA GLY A 20 4.10 5.98 11.33
C GLY A 20 5.61 5.76 11.24
N ALA A 21 6.36 6.64 10.58
CA ALA A 21 7.80 6.53 10.37
C ALA A 21 8.52 7.78 10.91
N ASP A 22 9.81 7.64 11.21
CA ASP A 22 10.60 8.73 11.77
C ASP A 22 10.90 9.84 10.75
N VAL A 23 10.91 11.09 11.23
CA VAL A 23 11.05 12.30 10.40
C VAL A 23 12.38 12.37 9.64
N VAL A 24 13.45 11.73 10.15
CA VAL A 24 14.76 11.69 9.49
C VAL A 24 14.69 10.77 8.27
N ALA A 25 14.22 9.54 8.46
CA ALA A 25 14.15 8.57 7.37
C ALA A 25 13.06 8.89 6.35
N LEU A 26 12.04 9.67 6.73
CA LEU A 26 11.06 10.26 5.82
C LEU A 26 11.65 11.44 5.00
N GLY A 27 12.87 11.88 5.30
CA GLY A 27 13.50 13.00 4.61
C GLY A 27 12.85 14.36 4.92
N MET A 28 12.17 14.48 6.06
CA MET A 28 11.55 15.74 6.49
C MET A 28 12.60 16.71 7.05
N VAL A 29 13.71 16.22 7.59
CA VAL A 29 14.81 17.05 8.10
C VAL A 29 15.66 17.56 6.93
N GLN A 30 15.61 18.86 6.67
CA GLN A 30 16.35 19.53 5.59
C GLN A 30 17.70 20.11 6.04
N GLY A 31 17.90 20.25 7.35
CA GLY A 31 19.16 20.77 7.88
C GLY A 31 19.17 20.78 9.41
N LEU A 32 20.37 20.58 9.96
CA LEU A 32 20.65 20.57 11.39
C LEU A 32 21.89 21.42 11.63
N ASP A 33 21.77 22.40 12.50
CA ASP A 33 22.88 23.24 12.94
C ASP A 33 22.94 23.25 14.48
N LEU A 34 24.15 23.23 15.03
CA LEU A 34 24.39 23.35 16.46
C LEU A 34 25.54 24.33 16.70
N ALA A 35 25.25 25.45 17.34
CA ALA A 35 26.23 26.47 17.69
C ALA A 35 25.92 27.03 19.08
N ASP A 36 26.93 27.11 19.95
CA ASP A 36 26.82 27.69 21.29
C ASP A 36 25.63 27.18 22.13
N GLY A 37 25.29 25.89 21.96
CA GLY A 37 24.15 25.25 22.62
C GLY A 37 22.77 25.55 22.00
N ARG A 38 22.70 26.37 20.96
CA ARG A 38 21.48 26.56 20.15
C ARG A 38 21.42 25.52 19.05
N ALA A 39 20.41 24.65 19.10
CA ALA A 39 20.09 23.70 18.04
C ALA A 39 19.04 24.29 17.08
N VAL A 40 19.34 24.34 15.79
CA VAL A 40 18.40 24.78 14.75
C VAL A 40 18.05 23.60 13.86
N VAL A 41 16.75 23.30 13.74
CA VAL A 41 16.23 22.22 12.89
C VAL A 41 15.37 22.82 11.79
N ARG A 42 15.71 22.53 10.53
CA ARG A 42 14.86 22.88 9.38
C ARG A 42 14.03 21.68 8.99
N LEU A 43 12.71 21.77 9.16
CA LEU A 43 11.76 20.74 8.75
C LEU A 43 10.98 21.18 7.51
N ALA A 44 10.84 20.27 6.56
CA ALA A 44 9.88 20.38 5.47
C ALA A 44 8.69 19.46 5.79
N LEU A 45 7.48 20.01 5.83
CA LEU A 45 6.25 19.27 6.11
C LEU A 45 5.30 19.30 4.90
N THR A 46 4.44 18.30 4.79
CA THR A 46 3.47 18.14 3.71
C THR A 46 2.29 19.10 3.80
N MET A 47 1.97 19.60 5.00
CA MET A 47 0.77 20.40 5.27
C MET A 47 1.09 21.63 6.12
N ALA A 48 0.64 22.80 5.65
CA ALA A 48 0.89 24.09 6.30
C ALA A 48 0.02 24.35 7.55
N ALA A 49 -1.08 23.60 7.75
CA ALA A 49 -2.15 23.99 8.69
C ALA A 49 -2.80 22.80 9.44
N CYS A 50 -2.01 21.87 10.00
CA CYS A 50 -2.55 20.72 10.72
C CYS A 50 -2.11 20.72 12.21
N PRO A 51 -2.97 20.35 13.18
CA PRO A 51 -2.62 20.23 14.61
C PRO A 51 -1.41 19.32 14.87
N LEU A 52 -1.22 18.33 13.99
CA LEU A 52 -0.12 17.37 14.02
C LEU A 52 1.26 18.01 13.81
N ARG A 53 1.34 19.17 13.14
CA ARG A 53 2.57 19.96 13.04
C ARG A 53 3.11 20.31 14.43
N ARG A 54 2.23 20.80 15.30
CA ARG A 54 2.62 21.22 16.66
C ARG A 54 3.15 20.04 17.46
N GLN A 55 2.53 18.87 17.31
CA GLN A 55 3.00 17.65 17.96
C GLN A 55 4.42 17.26 17.50
N ILE A 56 4.71 17.32 16.21
CA ILE A 56 6.06 17.04 15.68
C ILE A 56 7.06 18.08 16.21
N GLU A 57 6.73 19.37 16.19
CA GLU A 57 7.57 20.44 16.74
C GLU A 57 7.85 20.23 18.23
N ASP A 58 6.84 19.94 19.04
CA ASP A 58 6.95 19.70 20.48
C ASP A 58 7.82 18.46 20.77
N ASP A 59 7.67 17.40 19.98
CA ASP A 59 8.49 16.18 20.08
C ASP A 59 9.96 16.44 19.73
N VAL A 60 10.23 17.24 18.69
CA VAL A 60 11.57 17.69 18.34
C VAL A 60 12.19 18.49 19.49
N VAL A 61 11.50 19.54 19.95
CA VAL A 61 12.00 20.41 21.02
C VAL A 61 12.30 19.59 22.27
N ARG A 62 11.36 18.73 22.69
CA ARG A 62 11.52 17.88 23.87
C ARG A 62 12.75 16.98 23.78
N ARG A 63 12.96 16.32 22.64
CA ARG A 63 14.08 15.37 22.48
C ARG A 63 15.43 16.07 22.38
N LEU A 64 15.49 17.19 21.66
CA LEU A 64 16.75 17.92 21.47
C LEU A 64 17.16 18.66 22.75
N THR A 65 16.22 19.20 23.52
CA THR A 65 16.50 19.85 24.80
C THR A 65 17.03 18.87 25.86
N ALA A 66 16.72 17.58 25.73
CA ALA A 66 17.24 16.55 26.62
C ALA A 66 18.73 16.21 26.36
N LEU A 67 19.33 16.72 25.28
CA LEU A 67 20.72 16.43 24.95
C LEU A 67 21.70 17.31 25.76
N PRO A 68 22.81 16.73 26.26
CA PRO A 68 23.80 17.49 27.03
C PRO A 68 24.43 18.64 26.23
N GLY A 69 24.28 19.86 26.74
CA GLY A 69 24.84 21.07 26.13
C GLY A 69 23.93 21.78 25.13
N VAL A 70 22.70 21.29 24.92
CA VAL A 70 21.65 22.04 24.21
C VAL A 70 20.92 22.95 25.21
N THR A 71 20.94 24.25 24.98
CA THR A 71 20.33 25.28 25.83
C THR A 71 19.05 25.85 25.22
N SER A 72 18.92 25.81 23.89
CA SER A 72 17.73 26.26 23.18
C SER A 72 17.56 25.49 21.88
N VAL A 73 16.30 25.32 21.46
CA VAL A 73 15.94 24.64 20.22
C VAL A 73 15.04 25.55 19.40
N GLU A 74 15.39 25.75 18.14
CA GLU A 74 14.59 26.46 17.16
C GLU A 74 14.18 25.50 16.04
N VAL A 75 12.88 25.46 15.74
CA VAL A 75 12.33 24.64 14.66
C VAL A 75 11.80 25.55 13.56
N ALA A 76 12.49 25.57 12.42
CA ALA A 76 12.08 26.31 11.24
C ALA A 76 11.32 25.37 10.30
N VAL A 77 10.02 25.61 10.13
CA VAL A 77 9.15 24.79 9.28
C VAL A 77 8.91 25.45 7.93
N SER A 78 9.02 24.65 6.88
CA SER A 78 8.72 25.02 5.50
C SER A 78 7.75 24.03 4.86
N ALA A 79 7.07 24.45 3.80
CA ALA A 79 6.25 23.55 3.00
C ALA A 79 7.12 22.75 2.03
N MET A 80 6.81 21.46 1.86
CA MET A 80 7.45 20.62 0.86
C MET A 80 7.08 21.02 -0.58
N THR A 81 8.07 20.95 -1.46
CA THR A 81 7.90 20.97 -2.93
C THR A 81 7.17 19.71 -3.44
N PRO A 82 6.60 19.72 -4.66
CA PRO A 82 5.99 18.54 -5.28
C PRO A 82 6.94 17.32 -5.33
N GLU A 83 8.21 17.54 -5.68
CA GLU A 83 9.24 16.51 -5.75
C GLU A 83 9.53 15.90 -4.37
N GLN A 84 9.68 16.76 -3.34
CA GLN A 84 9.87 16.29 -1.95
C GLN A 84 8.66 15.48 -1.47
N ARG A 85 7.43 15.90 -1.81
CA ARG A 85 6.21 15.16 -1.47
C ARG A 85 6.16 13.79 -2.16
N SER A 86 6.55 13.71 -3.43
CA SER A 86 6.64 12.44 -4.17
C SER A 86 7.64 11.47 -3.51
N ASN A 87 8.84 11.96 -3.19
CA ASN A 87 9.88 11.15 -2.53
C ASN A 87 9.48 10.70 -1.13
N LEU A 88 8.81 11.57 -0.36
CA LEU A 88 8.25 11.22 0.93
C LEU A 88 7.24 10.08 0.80
N MET A 89 6.29 10.20 -0.13
CA MET A 89 5.26 9.17 -0.33
C MET A 89 5.87 7.84 -0.78
N ALA A 90 6.87 7.87 -1.66
CA ALA A 90 7.61 6.67 -2.05
C ALA A 90 8.30 6.00 -0.85
N THR A 91 8.92 6.79 0.02
CA THR A 91 9.61 6.31 1.22
C THR A 91 8.64 5.77 2.28
N ALA A 92 7.53 6.47 2.53
CA ALA A 92 6.47 6.03 3.42
C ALA A 92 5.88 4.70 2.94
N ARG A 93 5.60 4.56 1.63
CA ARG A 93 5.17 3.29 1.03
C ARG A 93 6.21 2.18 1.22
N ARG A 94 7.50 2.46 1.03
CA ARG A 94 8.57 1.46 1.25
C ARG A 94 8.59 0.99 2.71
N LYS A 95 8.59 1.91 3.67
CA LYS A 95 8.57 1.58 5.11
C LYS A 95 7.30 0.85 5.54
N ALA A 96 6.14 1.22 4.98
CA ALA A 96 4.89 0.52 5.22
C ALA A 96 4.96 -0.93 4.69
N ARG A 97 5.59 -1.15 3.53
CA ARG A 97 5.85 -2.50 2.99
C ARG A 97 6.81 -3.32 3.84
N GLU A 98 7.90 -2.73 4.35
CA GLU A 98 8.83 -3.41 5.26
C GLU A 98 8.13 -3.94 6.52
N ARG A 99 7.01 -3.31 6.92
CA ARG A 99 6.16 -3.73 8.04
C ARG A 99 4.99 -4.63 7.63
N ALA A 100 4.64 -4.67 6.35
CA ALA A 100 3.58 -5.51 5.83
C ALA A 100 4.03 -6.98 5.84
N GLY A 101 3.09 -7.91 6.02
CA GLY A 101 3.38 -9.34 5.91
C GLY A 101 3.92 -9.67 4.51
N ALA A 102 4.83 -10.64 4.40
CA ALA A 102 5.38 -11.07 3.12
C ALA A 102 4.26 -11.47 2.15
N THR A 103 4.14 -10.77 1.02
CA THR A 103 3.26 -11.14 -0.10
C THR A 103 4.15 -11.57 -1.28
N MET A 104 3.59 -12.35 -2.20
CA MET A 104 4.23 -12.73 -3.46
C MET A 104 4.16 -11.62 -4.52
N VAL A 105 3.50 -10.51 -4.22
CA VAL A 105 3.41 -9.35 -5.11
C VAL A 105 4.70 -8.55 -5.02
N SER A 106 5.43 -8.46 -6.13
CA SER A 106 6.70 -7.74 -6.20
C SER A 106 6.55 -6.28 -5.75
N PRO A 107 7.54 -5.73 -5.03
CA PRO A 107 7.48 -4.33 -4.64
C PRO A 107 7.39 -3.35 -5.80
N LEU A 108 7.90 -3.75 -6.97
CA LEU A 108 7.92 -2.95 -8.19
C LEU A 108 6.59 -2.99 -8.96
N THR A 109 5.72 -3.97 -8.67
CA THR A 109 4.41 -4.08 -9.31
C THR A 109 3.50 -2.94 -8.85
N ARG A 110 2.91 -2.23 -9.81
CA ARG A 110 1.90 -1.21 -9.53
C ARG A 110 0.55 -1.87 -9.28
N VAL A 111 -0.02 -1.68 -8.10
CA VAL A 111 -1.28 -2.31 -7.70
C VAL A 111 -2.43 -1.31 -7.89
N ILE A 112 -3.45 -1.68 -8.66
CA ILE A 112 -4.67 -0.90 -8.85
C ILE A 112 -5.85 -1.69 -8.31
N ALA A 113 -6.43 -1.23 -7.22
CA ALA A 113 -7.62 -1.80 -6.64
C ALA A 113 -8.87 -1.07 -7.14
N VAL A 114 -9.80 -1.83 -7.69
CA VAL A 114 -11.06 -1.32 -8.23
C VAL A 114 -12.17 -1.72 -7.27
N GLY A 115 -12.85 -0.73 -6.70
CA GLY A 115 -13.96 -0.95 -5.76
C GLY A 115 -15.16 -0.08 -6.06
N SER A 116 -16.25 -0.32 -5.35
CA SER A 116 -17.50 0.43 -5.50
C SER A 116 -18.29 0.50 -4.20
N GLY A 117 -19.13 1.52 -4.03
CA GLY A 117 -20.03 1.61 -2.88
C GLY A 117 -21.24 0.67 -2.96
N LYS A 118 -21.61 0.25 -4.17
CA LYS A 118 -22.77 -0.61 -4.46
C LYS A 118 -22.40 -1.70 -5.48
N GLY A 119 -23.13 -2.81 -5.47
CA GLY A 119 -23.04 -3.84 -6.49
C GLY A 119 -23.65 -3.40 -7.82
N GLY A 120 -23.20 -3.99 -8.94
CA GLY A 120 -23.80 -3.79 -10.25
C GLY A 120 -23.37 -2.52 -11.02
N VAL A 121 -22.42 -1.74 -10.52
CA VAL A 121 -21.95 -0.50 -11.18
C VAL A 121 -20.96 -0.73 -12.34
N GLY A 122 -20.72 -1.99 -12.75
CA GLY A 122 -19.78 -2.32 -13.82
C GLY A 122 -18.31 -2.39 -13.41
N LYS A 123 -18.03 -2.45 -12.11
CA LYS A 123 -16.68 -2.58 -11.52
C LYS A 123 -15.85 -3.70 -12.18
N SER A 124 -16.35 -4.93 -12.21
CA SER A 124 -15.62 -6.08 -12.78
C SER A 124 -15.40 -5.96 -14.28
N THR A 125 -16.37 -5.40 -15.00
CA THR A 125 -16.22 -5.07 -16.43
C THR A 125 -15.09 -4.08 -16.64
N LEU A 126 -15.00 -3.02 -15.82
CA LEU A 126 -13.90 -2.07 -15.87
C LEU A 126 -12.57 -2.74 -15.54
N SER A 127 -12.50 -3.53 -14.46
CA SER A 127 -11.30 -4.25 -14.04
C SER A 127 -10.75 -5.14 -15.15
N ALA A 128 -11.61 -5.97 -15.76
CA ALA A 128 -11.21 -6.88 -16.83
C ALA A 128 -10.76 -6.15 -18.09
N ASN A 129 -11.51 -5.12 -18.52
CA ASN A 129 -11.15 -4.35 -19.72
C ASN A 129 -9.86 -3.54 -19.52
N LEU A 130 -9.66 -2.95 -18.34
CA LEU A 130 -8.42 -2.25 -18.01
C LEU A 130 -7.23 -3.21 -18.07
N ALA A 131 -7.38 -4.41 -17.51
CA ALA A 131 -6.33 -5.42 -17.50
C ALA A 131 -5.96 -5.87 -18.92
N VAL A 132 -6.96 -6.18 -19.74
CA VAL A 132 -6.76 -6.57 -21.15
C VAL A 132 -6.15 -5.42 -21.96
N ALA A 133 -6.61 -4.18 -21.79
CA ALA A 133 -6.06 -3.02 -22.49
C ALA A 133 -4.57 -2.79 -22.16
N LEU A 134 -4.19 -2.94 -20.89
CA LEU A 134 -2.79 -2.84 -20.47
C LEU A 134 -1.96 -4.01 -21.03
N ALA A 135 -2.50 -5.24 -21.03
CA ALA A 135 -1.83 -6.39 -21.63
C ALA A 135 -1.59 -6.19 -23.14
N LEU A 136 -2.59 -5.68 -23.87
CA LEU A 136 -2.47 -5.33 -25.29
C LEU A 136 -1.44 -4.22 -25.55
N SER A 137 -1.14 -3.39 -24.56
CA SER A 137 -0.05 -2.40 -24.63
C SER A 137 1.34 -2.98 -24.31
N GLY A 138 1.45 -4.30 -24.17
CA GLY A 138 2.70 -5.01 -23.93
C GLY A 138 3.14 -5.05 -22.46
N ARG A 139 2.22 -4.79 -21.52
CA ARG A 139 2.49 -4.88 -20.08
C ARG A 139 2.22 -6.28 -19.56
N ARG A 140 2.98 -6.71 -18.55
CA ARG A 140 2.73 -7.95 -17.80
C ARG A 140 1.71 -7.67 -16.71
N ILE A 141 0.56 -8.33 -16.79
CA ILE A 141 -0.62 -8.01 -15.98
C ILE A 141 -1.08 -9.22 -15.18
N GLY A 142 -1.31 -9.02 -13.89
CA GLY A 142 -2.11 -9.88 -13.06
C GLY A 142 -3.51 -9.29 -12.85
N LEU A 143 -4.53 -10.12 -12.85
CA LEU A 143 -5.90 -9.79 -12.45
C LEU A 143 -6.32 -10.74 -11.32
N LEU A 144 -6.61 -10.17 -10.14
CA LEU A 144 -7.18 -10.89 -9.01
C LEU A 144 -8.65 -10.47 -8.83
N ASP A 145 -9.56 -11.39 -9.06
CA ASP A 145 -10.98 -11.25 -8.80
C ASP A 145 -11.32 -11.74 -7.38
N ALA A 146 -11.44 -10.77 -6.47
CA ALA A 146 -11.72 -10.98 -5.05
C ALA A 146 -13.22 -10.86 -4.71
N ASP A 147 -14.09 -10.68 -5.71
CA ASP A 147 -15.54 -10.55 -5.52
C ASP A 147 -16.20 -11.94 -5.47
N ILE A 148 -16.18 -12.58 -4.30
CA ILE A 148 -16.65 -13.98 -4.13
C ILE A 148 -18.12 -14.16 -4.55
N TRP A 149 -18.96 -13.14 -4.35
CA TRP A 149 -20.40 -13.21 -4.62
C TRP A 149 -20.76 -12.81 -6.04
N GLY A 150 -19.95 -11.93 -6.64
CA GLY A 150 -20.19 -11.33 -7.94
C GLY A 150 -19.11 -11.63 -8.97
N PHE A 151 -18.34 -12.71 -8.77
CA PHE A 151 -17.20 -13.03 -9.63
C PHE A 151 -17.66 -13.08 -11.08
N SER A 152 -16.97 -12.33 -11.92
CA SER A 152 -17.33 -12.21 -13.32
C SER A 152 -16.11 -12.17 -14.23
N ALA A 153 -14.91 -12.03 -13.68
CA ALA A 153 -13.68 -12.04 -14.47
C ALA A 153 -13.51 -13.34 -15.27
N PRO A 154 -13.72 -14.56 -14.71
CA PRO A 154 -13.63 -15.78 -15.50
C PRO A 154 -14.59 -15.80 -16.70
N ARG A 155 -15.84 -15.36 -16.49
CA ARG A 155 -16.85 -15.31 -17.55
C ARG A 155 -16.51 -14.26 -18.62
N LEU A 156 -16.09 -13.07 -18.19
CA LEU A 156 -15.69 -11.98 -19.10
C LEU A 156 -14.47 -12.34 -19.95
N LEU A 157 -13.56 -13.16 -19.41
CA LEU A 157 -12.32 -13.57 -20.07
C LEU A 157 -12.43 -14.95 -20.77
N GLY A 158 -13.62 -15.55 -20.80
CA GLY A 158 -13.86 -16.82 -21.48
C GLY A 158 -13.27 -18.05 -20.79
N VAL A 159 -12.95 -17.96 -19.50
CA VAL A 159 -12.32 -19.00 -18.67
C VAL A 159 -13.36 -19.65 -17.76
N ILE A 160 -14.46 -20.13 -18.34
CA ILE A 160 -15.55 -20.77 -17.58
C ILE A 160 -15.23 -22.26 -17.40
N GLY A 161 -15.51 -22.81 -16.22
CA GLY A 161 -15.31 -24.25 -15.93
C GLY A 161 -13.86 -24.68 -15.77
N THR A 162 -12.91 -23.74 -15.80
CA THR A 162 -11.51 -24.00 -15.46
C THR A 162 -11.33 -23.90 -13.95
N ARG A 163 -10.41 -24.67 -13.38
CA ARG A 163 -10.10 -24.65 -11.95
C ARG A 163 -8.66 -24.18 -11.73
N LEU A 164 -8.43 -23.50 -10.62
CA LEU A 164 -7.07 -23.19 -10.19
C LEU A 164 -6.36 -24.48 -9.79
N ALA A 165 -5.11 -24.62 -10.23
CA ALA A 165 -4.25 -25.73 -9.86
C ALA A 165 -3.28 -25.29 -8.76
N ALA A 166 -2.90 -26.24 -7.90
CA ALA A 166 -1.77 -26.07 -7.01
C ALA A 166 -0.50 -26.55 -7.70
N GLY A 167 0.57 -25.75 -7.62
CA GLY A 167 1.90 -26.10 -8.09
C GLY A 167 2.62 -27.06 -7.14
N PRO A 168 3.82 -27.53 -7.53
CA PRO A 168 4.60 -28.49 -6.74
C PRO A 168 4.99 -27.98 -5.34
N ASP A 169 5.07 -26.66 -5.17
CA ASP A 169 5.37 -25.97 -3.91
C ASP A 169 4.10 -25.60 -3.11
N GLY A 170 2.92 -26.07 -3.55
CA GLY A 170 1.63 -25.78 -2.92
C GLY A 170 1.05 -24.41 -3.27
N LYS A 171 1.71 -23.63 -4.14
CA LYS A 171 1.22 -22.32 -4.56
C LYS A 171 0.10 -22.42 -5.59
N ILE A 172 -0.80 -21.45 -5.60
CA ILE A 172 -1.84 -21.31 -6.59
C ILE A 172 -1.20 -20.86 -7.91
N ILE A 173 -1.37 -21.64 -8.97
CA ILE A 173 -0.92 -21.28 -10.32
C ILE A 173 -2.01 -20.41 -10.97
N PRO A 174 -1.70 -19.16 -11.37
CA PRO A 174 -2.66 -18.32 -12.07
C PRO A 174 -2.99 -18.88 -13.46
N ILE A 175 -4.21 -18.62 -13.94
CA ILE A 175 -4.62 -19.01 -15.30
C ILE A 175 -4.14 -17.95 -16.29
N GLU A 176 -3.37 -18.36 -17.28
CA GLU A 176 -3.00 -17.50 -18.41
C GLU A 176 -4.21 -17.37 -19.36
N THR A 177 -4.70 -16.15 -19.55
CA THR A 177 -5.78 -15.84 -20.50
C THR A 177 -5.64 -14.42 -21.01
N ALA A 178 -6.06 -14.13 -22.25
CA ALA A 178 -6.06 -12.77 -22.81
C ALA A 178 -4.74 -11.98 -22.62
N GLY A 179 -3.60 -12.66 -22.57
CA GLY A 179 -2.28 -12.05 -22.33
C GLY A 179 -2.01 -11.61 -20.89
N LEU A 180 -2.78 -12.11 -19.92
CA LEU A 180 -2.65 -11.79 -18.49
C LEU A 180 -2.77 -13.05 -17.61
N GLN A 181 -2.32 -12.90 -16.35
CA GLN A 181 -2.46 -13.90 -15.30
C GLN A 181 -3.75 -13.65 -14.51
N LEU A 182 -4.69 -14.61 -14.50
CA LEU A 182 -5.96 -14.52 -13.80
C LEU A 182 -5.98 -15.43 -12.56
N VAL A 183 -6.39 -14.86 -11.43
CA VAL A 183 -6.87 -15.60 -10.26
C VAL A 183 -8.25 -15.07 -9.91
N SER A 184 -9.20 -15.98 -9.66
CA SER A 184 -10.54 -15.61 -9.23
C SER A 184 -11.01 -16.58 -8.16
N THR A 185 -11.70 -16.04 -7.17
CA THR A 185 -12.39 -16.81 -6.13
C THR A 185 -13.41 -17.79 -6.72
N GLY A 186 -14.06 -17.42 -7.83
CA GLY A 186 -15.00 -18.30 -8.55
C GLY A 186 -14.38 -19.56 -9.15
N LEU A 187 -13.05 -19.65 -9.21
CA LEU A 187 -12.33 -20.82 -9.73
C LEU A 187 -11.89 -21.81 -8.65
N LEU A 188 -12.13 -21.49 -7.36
CA LEU A 188 -11.85 -22.36 -6.21
C LEU A 188 -13.07 -23.12 -5.69
N LEU A 189 -14.29 -22.66 -5.99
CA LEU A 189 -15.52 -23.21 -5.41
C LEU A 189 -15.96 -24.47 -6.17
N ASP A 190 -16.19 -25.55 -5.43
CA ASP A 190 -16.72 -26.82 -5.96
C ASP A 190 -18.19 -26.71 -6.40
N ASP A 191 -18.96 -25.84 -5.74
CA ASP A 191 -20.39 -25.59 -5.93
C ASP A 191 -20.76 -24.16 -5.49
N GLU A 192 -21.70 -23.52 -6.18
CA GLU A 192 -22.22 -22.18 -5.82
C GLU A 192 -22.81 -22.15 -4.40
N ASP A 193 -23.29 -23.30 -3.89
CA ASP A 193 -23.89 -23.42 -2.55
C ASP A 193 -22.86 -23.35 -1.40
N ARG A 194 -21.57 -23.61 -1.64
CA ARG A 194 -20.51 -23.43 -0.61
C ARG A 194 -20.11 -21.97 -0.42
N ALA A 195 -20.53 -21.08 -1.32
CA ALA A 195 -20.34 -19.64 -1.17
C ALA A 195 -21.03 -19.10 0.10
N LEU A 196 -22.14 -19.72 0.51
CA LEU A 196 -22.99 -19.31 1.65
C LEU A 196 -22.30 -19.28 3.02
N MET A 197 -21.10 -19.87 3.19
CA MET A 197 -20.39 -19.92 4.49
C MET A 197 -19.34 -18.81 4.70
N TRP A 198 -19.13 -17.90 3.73
CA TRP A 198 -18.04 -16.92 3.78
C TRP A 198 -18.47 -15.62 4.46
N ARG A 199 -18.16 -15.48 5.77
CA ARG A 199 -18.32 -14.22 6.53
C ARG A 199 -17.18 -13.23 6.24
N GLY A 200 -17.34 -11.93 6.54
CA GLY A 200 -16.36 -10.86 6.22
C GLY A 200 -14.89 -11.15 6.59
N LEU A 201 -14.63 -11.75 7.76
CA LEU A 201 -13.28 -12.18 8.18
C LEU A 201 -12.66 -13.30 7.32
N MET A 202 -13.48 -14.07 6.62
CA MET A 202 -13.01 -15.08 5.66
C MET A 202 -12.59 -14.41 4.35
N LEU A 203 -13.26 -13.32 3.94
CA LEU A 203 -12.93 -12.59 2.71
C LEU A 203 -11.55 -11.92 2.81
N SER A 204 -11.27 -11.26 3.95
CA SER A 204 -9.96 -10.65 4.18
C SER A 204 -8.84 -11.69 4.24
N LYS A 205 -9.09 -12.85 4.88
CA LYS A 205 -8.16 -13.99 4.88
C LYS A 205 -7.94 -14.58 3.49
N ALA A 206 -8.98 -14.65 2.66
CA ALA A 206 -8.89 -15.14 1.29
C ALA A 206 -8.01 -14.22 0.44
N LEU A 207 -8.25 -12.90 0.51
CA LEU A 207 -7.41 -11.91 -0.15
C LEU A 207 -5.96 -12.04 0.34
N GLU A 208 -5.74 -12.15 1.65
CA GLU A 208 -4.42 -12.37 2.21
C GLU A 208 -3.75 -13.64 1.66
N GLN A 209 -4.49 -14.74 1.56
CA GLN A 209 -4.00 -15.99 0.99
C GLN A 209 -3.63 -15.83 -0.48
N PHE A 210 -4.46 -15.20 -1.32
CA PHE A 210 -4.10 -14.97 -2.73
C PHE A 210 -2.87 -14.09 -2.90
N LEU A 211 -2.72 -13.08 -2.04
CA LEU A 211 -1.54 -12.22 -2.08
C LEU A 211 -0.27 -12.95 -1.62
N ARG A 212 -0.38 -14.02 -0.83
CA ARG A 212 0.74 -14.80 -0.29
C ARG A 212 1.08 -16.06 -1.07
N ASP A 213 0.08 -16.72 -1.65
CA ASP A 213 0.21 -18.10 -2.13
C ASP A 213 0.04 -18.22 -3.64
N VAL A 214 -0.28 -17.13 -4.35
CA VAL A 214 -0.29 -17.15 -5.82
C VAL A 214 1.13 -17.00 -6.36
N ALA A 215 1.48 -17.89 -7.28
CA ALA A 215 2.73 -17.85 -8.05
C ALA A 215 2.63 -16.82 -9.19
N TRP A 216 2.46 -15.54 -8.85
CA TRP A 216 2.51 -14.44 -9.82
C TRP A 216 3.87 -14.39 -10.51
N ASP A 217 3.90 -13.94 -11.76
CA ASP A 217 5.14 -13.58 -12.43
C ASP A 217 5.86 -12.50 -11.58
N PRO A 218 7.10 -12.75 -11.11
CA PRO A 218 7.85 -11.76 -10.33
C PRO A 218 8.06 -10.42 -11.05
N ALA A 219 7.91 -10.43 -12.38
CA ALA A 219 8.09 -9.29 -13.23
C ALA A 219 6.79 -8.60 -13.65
N LEU A 220 5.65 -8.88 -12.98
CA LEU A 220 4.40 -8.14 -13.21
C LEU A 220 4.61 -6.63 -13.14
N ASP A 221 4.18 -5.93 -14.20
CA ASP A 221 4.17 -4.46 -14.23
C ASP A 221 2.96 -3.93 -13.45
N TYR A 222 1.80 -4.58 -13.59
CA TYR A 222 0.58 -4.24 -12.86
C TYR A 222 -0.11 -5.46 -12.27
N LEU A 223 -0.76 -5.24 -11.13
CA LEU A 223 -1.74 -6.15 -10.55
C LEU A 223 -3.05 -5.39 -10.33
N ILE A 224 -4.11 -5.81 -11.01
CA ILE A 224 -5.46 -5.25 -10.85
C ILE A 224 -6.24 -6.12 -9.88
N LEU A 225 -6.86 -5.49 -8.88
CA LEU A 225 -7.69 -6.16 -7.88
C LEU A 225 -9.14 -5.76 -8.08
N ASP A 226 -10.00 -6.70 -8.45
CA ASP A 226 -11.44 -6.49 -8.50
C ASP A 226 -12.04 -6.79 -7.11
N LEU A 227 -12.33 -5.75 -6.33
CA LEU A 227 -12.76 -5.88 -4.94
C LEU A 227 -14.26 -6.12 -4.83
N PRO A 228 -14.77 -6.82 -3.80
CA PRO A 228 -16.21 -6.89 -3.55
C PRO A 228 -16.81 -5.49 -3.27
N PRO A 229 -18.12 -5.28 -3.52
CA PRO A 229 -18.77 -4.00 -3.25
C PRO A 229 -18.77 -3.67 -1.74
N GLY A 230 -18.77 -2.38 -1.43
CA GLY A 230 -18.78 -1.83 -0.07
C GLY A 230 -17.43 -1.23 0.36
N THR A 231 -17.35 -0.82 1.62
CA THR A 231 -16.17 -0.18 2.23
C THR A 231 -15.71 -0.90 3.49
N GLY A 232 -15.77 -2.24 3.46
CA GLY A 232 -15.61 -3.10 4.63
C GLY A 232 -14.18 -3.61 4.89
N ASP A 233 -14.10 -4.78 5.50
CA ASP A 233 -12.86 -5.41 5.99
C ASP A 233 -11.81 -5.67 4.90
N VAL A 234 -12.24 -5.88 3.65
CA VAL A 234 -11.34 -6.19 2.52
C VAL A 234 -10.49 -4.98 2.13
N GLN A 235 -11.08 -3.79 2.12
CA GLN A 235 -10.36 -2.54 1.83
C GLN A 235 -9.34 -2.23 2.95
N LEU A 236 -9.70 -2.48 4.20
CA LEU A 236 -8.78 -2.32 5.33
C LEU A 236 -7.64 -3.36 5.30
N ALA A 237 -7.96 -4.61 4.97
CA ALA A 237 -6.95 -5.66 4.78
C ALA A 237 -5.99 -5.30 3.64
N LEU A 238 -6.51 -4.79 2.53
CA LEU A 238 -5.71 -4.31 1.41
C LEU A 238 -4.76 -3.18 1.83
N ALA A 239 -5.26 -2.18 2.56
CA ALA A 239 -4.42 -1.06 3.04
C ALA A 239 -3.26 -1.53 3.93
N ARG A 240 -3.46 -2.63 4.68
CA ARG A 240 -2.44 -3.24 5.54
C ARG A 240 -1.45 -4.12 4.77
N LEU A 241 -1.93 -4.89 3.79
CA LEU A 241 -1.13 -5.89 3.07
C LEU A 241 -0.41 -5.30 1.85
N LEU A 242 -1.04 -4.34 1.16
CA LEU A 242 -0.51 -3.65 -0.01
C LEU A 242 -0.67 -2.14 0.15
N PRO A 243 0.09 -1.49 1.05
CA PRO A 243 0.01 -0.04 1.28
C PRO A 243 0.35 0.80 0.04
N GLN A 244 0.93 0.20 -1.00
CA GLN A 244 1.16 0.84 -2.30
C GLN A 244 -0.07 0.88 -3.21
N ALA A 245 -1.15 0.17 -2.89
CA ALA A 245 -2.29 0.02 -3.78
C ALA A 245 -2.96 1.37 -4.02
N GLU A 246 -3.21 1.67 -5.29
CA GLU A 246 -3.99 2.82 -5.72
C GLU A 246 -5.45 2.40 -5.87
N MET A 247 -6.38 3.24 -5.42
CA MET A 247 -7.80 2.92 -5.43
C MET A 247 -8.52 3.65 -6.57
N VAL A 248 -9.25 2.90 -7.39
CA VAL A 248 -10.23 3.41 -8.36
C VAL A 248 -11.63 3.08 -7.83
N VAL A 249 -12.44 4.11 -7.60
CA VAL A 249 -13.82 3.94 -7.14
C VAL A 249 -14.78 4.12 -8.31
N VAL A 250 -15.59 3.10 -8.56
CA VAL A 250 -16.64 3.11 -9.58
C VAL A 250 -17.97 3.47 -8.91
N THR A 251 -18.65 4.47 -9.45
CA THR A 251 -19.88 5.08 -8.88
C THR A 251 -21.01 5.11 -9.89
#